data_AF-A0A9E2HE22-F1
#
_entry.id   AF-A0A9E2HE22-F1
#
_cell.length_a   1.000
_cell.length_b   1.000
_cell.length_c   1.000
_cell.angle_alpha   90.00
_cell.angle_beta   90.00
_cell.angle_gamma   90.00
#
_symmetry.space_group_name_H-M   'P 1'
#
loop_
_entity.id
_entity.type
_entity.pdbx_description
1 polymer ?
#
loop_
_entity_poly.entity_id
_entity_poly.type
_entity_poly.pdbx_seq_one_letter_code
_entity_poly.pdbx_strand_id
1 'polypeptide(L)'
;MPLTGKIDRIDLIDKDAKTVRVVDYKTGSAKTRNQILGKTKEANLDYFRQLVFYKLLASLDKNFPLKVKETMLDFVEPNKKTGKFKQEKFLITDDEVDG
;
A
#
# COMPACT_ATOMS: atom_id res chain seq x y z
N MET A 1 12.30 -18.54 2.15
CA MET A 1 12.65 -17.26 2.80
C MET A 1 11.47 -16.82 3.63
N PRO A 2 11.62 -16.52 4.94
CA PRO A 2 10.48 -16.08 5.74
C PRO A 2 10.10 -14.65 5.34
N LEU A 3 8.84 -14.43 4.94
CA LEU A 3 8.30 -13.10 4.60
C LEU A 3 8.19 -12.27 5.89
N THR A 4 9.28 -11.62 6.29
CA THR A 4 9.26 -10.56 7.30
C THR A 4 9.06 -9.23 6.57
N GLY A 5 7.81 -8.81 6.44
CA GLY A 5 7.46 -7.54 5.81
C GLY A 5 7.68 -6.39 6.79
N LYS A 6 8.73 -5.59 6.59
CA LYS A 6 8.85 -4.30 7.30
C LYS A 6 7.90 -3.31 6.63
N ILE A 7 7.01 -2.71 7.43
CA ILE A 7 6.20 -1.58 6.99
C ILE A 7 7.07 -0.33 7.05
N ASP A 8 7.07 0.48 5.99
CA ASP A 8 7.89 1.70 5.93
C ASP A 8 7.36 2.80 6.85
N ARG A 9 6.05 3.07 6.79
CA ARG A 9 5.39 4.11 7.59
C ARG A 9 3.93 3.80 7.84
N ILE A 10 3.47 4.15 9.04
CA ILE A 10 2.07 4.07 9.47
C ILE A 10 1.62 5.45 9.92
N ASP A 11 0.56 5.96 9.32
CA ASP A 11 -0.07 7.23 9.71
C ASP A 11 -1.38 6.95 10.43
N LEU A 12 -1.59 7.59 11.58
CA LEU A 12 -2.87 7.55 12.27
C LEU A 12 -3.91 8.37 11.49
N ILE A 13 -5.01 7.73 11.09
CA ILE A 13 -6.12 8.40 10.41
C ILE A 13 -7.14 8.86 11.45
N ASP A 14 -7.51 7.96 12.35
CA ASP A 14 -8.53 8.19 13.37
C ASP A 14 -8.12 7.47 14.65
N LYS A 15 -7.97 8.24 15.73
CA LYS A 15 -7.56 7.74 17.03
C LYS A 15 -8.67 6.95 17.72
N ASP A 16 -9.91 7.40 17.60
CA ASP A 16 -11.06 6.81 18.28
C ASP A 16 -11.48 5.52 17.59
N ALA A 17 -11.53 5.53 16.26
CA ALA A 17 -11.77 4.33 15.46
C ALA A 17 -10.53 3.42 15.33
N LYS A 18 -9.38 3.82 15.91
CA LYS A 18 -8.09 3.11 15.85
C LYS A 18 -7.69 2.75 14.41
N THR A 19 -7.92 3.64 13.46
CA THR A 19 -7.63 3.38 12.05
C THR A 19 -6.34 4.05 11.59
N VAL A 20 -5.60 3.34 10.75
CA VAL A 20 -4.32 3.80 10.21
C VAL A 20 -4.26 3.67 8.69
N ARG A 21 -3.36 4.45 8.09
CA ARG A 21 -2.89 4.30 6.72
C ARG A 21 -1.50 3.68 6.75
N VAL A 22 -1.28 2.66 5.92
CA VAL A 22 0.07 2.18 5.62
C VAL A 22 0.60 2.93 4.41
N VAL A 23 1.79 3.49 4.50
CA VAL A 23 2.50 4.15 3.39
C VAL A 23 3.72 3.32 3.05
N ASP A 24 3.86 2.98 1.78
CA ASP A 24 5.00 2.27 1.20
C ASP A 24 5.68 3.19 0.18
N TYR A 25 6.99 3.38 0.34
CA TYR A 25 7.76 4.30 -0.50
C TYR A 25 8.36 3.56 -1.68
N LYS A 26 8.13 4.08 -2.88
CA LYS A 26 8.68 3.52 -4.12
C LYS A 26 9.60 4.52 -4.81
N THR A 27 10.82 4.07 -5.11
CA THR A 27 11.74 4.75 -6.01
C THR A 27 11.43 4.39 -7.46
N GLY A 28 11.95 5.18 -8.39
CA GLY A 28 11.74 5.02 -9.83
C GLY A 28 10.47 5.67 -10.38
N SER A 29 10.23 5.42 -11.67
CA SER A 29 9.11 6.00 -12.42
C SER A 29 7.76 5.63 -11.81
N ALA A 30 6.97 6.65 -11.45
CA ALA A 30 5.64 6.47 -10.91
C ALA A 30 4.74 5.62 -11.81
N LYS A 31 4.10 4.60 -11.23
CA LYS A 31 3.15 3.75 -11.94
C LYS A 31 1.74 4.34 -11.93
N THR A 32 0.97 4.00 -12.95
CA THR A 32 -0.48 4.30 -12.98
C THR A 32 -1.26 3.32 -12.11
N ARG A 33 -2.42 3.74 -11.62
CA ARG A 33 -3.34 2.87 -10.88
C ARG A 33 -3.65 1.57 -11.63
N ASN A 34 -3.85 1.64 -12.94
CA ASN A 34 -4.10 0.45 -13.76
C ASN A 34 -2.90 -0.49 -13.85
N GLN A 35 -1.68 0.06 -13.90
CA GLN A 35 -0.46 -0.77 -13.83
C GLN A 35 -0.29 -1.43 -12.47
N ILE A 36 -0.65 -0.75 -11.38
CA ILE A 36 -0.59 -1.32 -10.03
C ILE A 36 -1.63 -2.43 -9.84
N LEU A 37 -2.83 -2.25 -10.40
CA LEU A 37 -3.95 -3.19 -10.31
C LEU A 37 -3.92 -4.34 -11.34
N GLY A 38 -2.82 -4.54 -12.08
CA GLY A 38 -2.78 -5.64 -13.06
C GLY A 38 -3.60 -5.42 -14.33
N LYS A 39 -4.18 -4.23 -14.54
CA LYS A 39 -5.16 -3.95 -15.62
C LYS A 39 -4.51 -3.56 -16.96
N THR A 40 -3.19 -3.71 -17.09
CA THR A 40 -2.45 -3.42 -18.34
C THR A 40 -1.59 -4.61 -18.74
N LYS A 41 -1.27 -4.76 -20.03
CA LYS A 41 -0.44 -5.87 -20.54
C LYS A 41 0.95 -5.97 -19.89
N GLU A 42 1.48 -4.85 -19.39
CA GLU A 42 2.80 -4.76 -18.73
C GLU A 42 2.70 -4.74 -17.19
N ALA A 43 1.50 -4.94 -16.62
CA ALA A 43 1.30 -4.82 -15.18
C ALA A 43 1.80 -6.08 -14.45
N ASN A 44 2.50 -5.88 -13.33
CA ASN A 44 2.59 -6.89 -12.28
C ASN A 44 1.69 -6.46 -11.11
N LEU A 45 1.18 -7.45 -10.38
CA LEU A 45 0.38 -7.21 -9.18
C LEU A 45 1.26 -7.04 -7.94
N ASP A 46 2.59 -6.94 -8.08
CA ASP A 46 3.51 -7.06 -6.95
C ASP A 46 3.31 -5.91 -5.97
N TYR A 47 3.12 -4.68 -6.48
CA TYR A 47 2.81 -3.55 -5.61
C TYR A 47 1.48 -3.75 -4.88
N PHE A 48 0.43 -4.14 -5.58
CA PHE A 48 -0.87 -4.34 -4.95
C PHE A 48 -0.84 -5.48 -3.92
N ARG A 49 -0.23 -6.62 -4.26
CA ARG A 49 -0.01 -7.76 -3.36
C ARG A 49 0.79 -7.38 -2.14
N GLN A 50 1.79 -6.51 -2.27
CA GLN A 50 2.55 -6.02 -1.13
C GLN A 50 1.65 -5.22 -0.18
N LEU A 51 0.79 -4.34 -0.70
CA LEU A 51 -0.15 -3.58 0.13
C LEU A 51 -1.19 -4.49 0.82
N VAL A 52 -1.72 -5.49 0.09
CA VAL A 52 -2.63 -6.51 0.64
C VAL A 52 -1.93 -7.27 1.76
N PHE A 53 -0.67 -7.67 1.54
CA PHE A 53 0.13 -8.38 2.51
C PHE A 53 0.38 -7.56 3.79
N TYR A 54 0.63 -6.25 3.68
CA TYR A 54 0.75 -5.39 4.86
C TYR A 54 -0.54 -5.29 5.66
N LYS A 55 -1.69 -5.20 4.99
CA LYS A 55 -2.99 -5.23 5.67
C LYS A 55 -3.21 -6.58 6.36
N LEU A 56 -2.89 -7.70 5.69
CA LEU A 56 -3.00 -9.03 6.27
C LEU A 56 -2.12 -9.19 7.51
N LEU A 57 -0.83 -8.82 7.44
CA LEU A 57 0.07 -8.85 8.59
C LEU A 57 -0.46 -8.04 9.77
N ALA A 58 -0.93 -6.82 9.53
CA ALA A 58 -1.51 -5.98 10.57
C ALA A 58 -2.79 -6.59 11.17
N SER A 59 -3.60 -7.29 10.37
CA SER A 59 -4.82 -7.95 10.84
C SER A 59 -4.56 -9.22 11.65
N LEU A 60 -3.45 -9.93 11.38
CA LEU A 60 -3.06 -11.16 12.07
C LEU A 60 -2.20 -10.91 13.32
N ASP A 61 -1.53 -9.76 13.41
CA ASP A 61 -0.70 -9.42 14.57
C ASP A 61 -1.55 -8.97 15.76
N LYS A 62 -1.70 -9.88 16.74
CA LYS A 62 -2.43 -9.62 17.99
C LYS A 62 -1.84 -8.47 18.83
N ASN A 63 -0.58 -8.10 18.60
CA ASN A 63 0.09 -7.00 19.30
C ASN A 63 -0.07 -5.66 18.58
N PHE A 64 -0.71 -5.62 17.41
CA PHE A 64 -0.98 -4.42 16.65
C PHE A 64 -2.49 -4.06 16.71
N PRO A 65 -2.93 -3.24 17.68
CA PRO A 65 -4.36 -3.01 17.94
C PRO A 65 -5.04 -2.03 16.98
N LEU A 66 -4.37 -1.65 15.88
CA LEU A 66 -4.85 -0.64 14.92
C LEU A 66 -5.34 -1.32 13.64
N LYS A 67 -6.46 -0.83 13.09
CA LYS A 67 -7.02 -1.33 11.83
C LYS A 67 -6.45 -0.56 10.64
N VAL A 68 -5.79 -1.25 9.72
CA VAL A 68 -5.39 -0.65 8.44
C VAL A 68 -6.63 -0.39 7.59
N LYS A 69 -6.99 0.88 7.43
CA LYS A 69 -8.17 1.33 6.67
C LYS A 69 -7.84 1.55 5.19
N GLU A 70 -6.66 2.07 4.92
CA GLU A 70 -6.19 2.32 3.56
C GLU A 70 -4.68 2.14 3.47
N THR A 71 -4.20 1.91 2.26
CA THR A 71 -2.78 1.82 1.94
C THR A 71 -2.43 2.84 0.87
N MET A 72 -1.17 3.24 0.81
CA MET A 72 -0.69 4.25 -0.12
C MET A 72 0.68 3.86 -0.65
N LEU A 73 0.85 3.97 -1.96
CA LEU A 73 2.16 4.02 -2.60
C LEU A 73 2.55 5.47 -2.78
N ASP A 74 3.71 5.84 -2.25
CA ASP A 74 4.30 7.17 -2.42
C ASP A 74 5.55 7.07 -3.30
N PHE A 75 5.45 7.61 -4.52
CA PHE A 75 6.56 7.64 -5.46
C PHE A 75 7.44 8.85 -5.16
N VAL A 76 8.60 8.59 -4.56
CA VAL A 76 9.51 9.62 -4.05
C VAL A 76 10.35 10.30 -5.13
N GLU A 77 10.19 9.91 -6.39
CA GLU A 77 10.79 10.57 -7.54
C GLU A 77 9.75 11.40 -8.29
N PRO A 78 10.06 12.66 -8.66
CA PRO A 78 9.16 13.47 -9.44
C PRO A 78 9.04 12.92 -10.87
N ASN A 79 7.85 13.01 -11.45
CA ASN A 79 7.67 12.67 -12.85
C ASN A 79 8.55 13.55 -13.74
N LYS A 80 9.38 12.94 -14.60
CA LYS A 80 10.34 13.65 -15.46
C LYS A 80 9.73 14.72 -16.37
N LYS A 81 8.43 14.60 -16.73
CA LYS A 81 7.74 15.55 -17.61
C LYS A 81 7.01 16.65 -16.85
N THR A 82 6.40 16.32 -15.71
CA THR A 82 5.53 17.26 -14.98
C THR A 82 6.17 17.83 -13.73
N GLY A 83 7.27 17.27 -13.24
CA GLY A 83 7.92 17.63 -11.97
C GLY A 83 7.09 17.24 -10.73
N LYS A 84 5.94 16.58 -10.91
CA LYS A 84 5.03 16.26 -9.80
C LYS A 84 5.33 14.89 -9.21
N PHE A 85 5.31 14.82 -7.89
CA PHE A 85 5.26 13.55 -7.15
C PHE A 85 3.90 12.90 -7.33
N LYS A 86 3.85 11.58 -7.16
CA LYS A 86 2.63 10.82 -7.34
C LYS A 86 2.39 9.92 -6.14
N GLN A 87 1.16 9.93 -5.67
CA GLN A 87 0.67 9.02 -4.65
C GLN A 87 -0.56 8.28 -5.17
N GLU A 88 -0.65 6.99 -4.88
CA GLU A 88 -1.80 6.15 -5.23
C GLU A 88 -2.34 5.51 -3.95
N LYS A 89 -3.60 5.83 -3.63
CA LYS A 89 -4.28 5.31 -2.43
C LYS A 89 -5.20 4.15 -2.79
N PHE A 90 -5.19 3.14 -1.96
CA PHE A 90 -6.03 1.94 -2.10
C PHE A 90 -6.80 1.67 -0.80
N LEU A 91 -8.10 1.53 -0.95
CA LEU A 91 -8.97 0.96 0.08
C LEU A 91 -9.02 -0.53 -0.19
N ILE A 92 -8.18 -1.29 0.51
CA ILE A 92 -8.17 -2.75 0.40
C ILE A 92 -9.33 -3.25 1.25
N THR A 93 -10.31 -3.92 0.65
CA THR A 93 -11.42 -4.53 1.39
C THR A 93 -10.99 -5.86 2.00
N ASP A 94 -11.79 -6.43 2.89
CA ASP A 94 -11.45 -7.73 3.50
C ASP A 94 -11.56 -8.86 2.44
N ASP A 95 -12.47 -8.73 1.46
CA ASP A 95 -12.62 -9.66 0.33
C ASP A 95 -11.36 -9.79 -0.57
N GLU A 96 -10.53 -8.75 -0.64
CA GLU A 96 -9.29 -8.77 -1.43
C GLU A 96 -8.12 -9.48 -0.70
N VAL A 97 -8.30 -9.85 0.56
CA VAL A 97 -7.28 -10.49 1.41
C VAL A 97 -7.43 -12.01 1.44
N ASP A 98 -8.64 -12.54 1.24
CA ASP A 98 -8.97 -13.97 1.36
C ASP A 98 -9.01 -14.74 0.02
N GLY A 99 -8.60 -14.10 -1.09
CA GLY A 99 -8.67 -14.65 -2.45
C GLY A 99 -7.37 -15.24 -3.00
#